data_AF-A0A847JPI2-F1
#
_entry.id   AF-A0A847JPI2-F1
#
_cell.length_a   1.000
_cell.length_b   1.000
_cell.length_c   1.000
_cell.angle_alpha   90.00
_cell.angle_beta   90.00
_cell.angle_gamma   90.00
#
_symmetry.space_group_name_H-M   'P 1'
#
loop_
_entity.id
_entity.type
_entity.pdbx_description
1 polymer ?
#
loop_
_entity_poly.entity_id
_entity_poly.type
_entity_poly.pdbx_seq_one_letter_code
_entity_poly.pdbx_strand_id
1 'polypeptide(L)' 'MSQFIVITHNKKTVASADTLLGITMEESGVSKAIAIRIQNENGVVHPVYVLDQAFEEEEVDYEEGRQLEVNR' A
#
# COMPACT_ATOMS: atom_id res chain seq x y z
N MET A 1 3.92 10.84 24.25
CA MET A 1 4.58 10.02 23.22
C MET A 1 4.00 10.40 21.87
N SER A 2 4.81 10.57 20.83
CA SER A 2 4.35 10.97 19.49
C SER A 2 4.47 9.80 18.51
N GLN A 3 3.53 9.67 17.57
CA GLN A 3 3.62 8.76 16.44
C GLN A 3 3.64 9.57 15.15
N PHE A 4 4.38 9.08 14.16
CA PHE A 4 4.54 9.74 12.88
C PHE A 4 4.21 8.77 11.75
N ILE A 5 3.46 9.25 10.76
CA ILE A 5 3.23 8.55 9.49
C ILE A 5 4.00 9.33 8.43
N VAL A 6 4.91 8.65 7.73
CA VAL A 6 5.76 9.26 6.70
C VAL A 6 5.55 8.52 5.39
N ILE A 7 5.07 9.22 4.37
CA ILE A 7 4.91 8.70 3.01
C ILE A 7 6.16 9.08 2.21
N THR A 8 6.91 8.08 1.74
CA THR A 8 8.16 8.33 1.03
C THR A 8 8.49 7.21 0.05
N HIS A 9 9.13 7.59 -1.06
CA HIS A 9 9.75 6.66 -2.00
C HIS A 9 11.28 6.55 -1.77
N ASN A 10 11.84 7.25 -0.77
CA ASN A 10 13.27 7.26 -0.50
C ASN A 10 13.70 5.98 0.22
N LYS A 11 14.50 5.14 -0.46
CA LYS A 11 14.99 3.86 0.07
C LYS A 11 15.70 3.98 1.42
N LYS A 12 16.43 5.07 1.68
CA LYS A 12 17.11 5.29 2.96
C LYS A 12 16.12 5.53 4.09
N THR A 13 15.06 6.30 3.83
CA THR A 13 13.99 6.54 4.81
C THR A 13 13.18 5.28 5.08
N VAL A 14 12.86 4.52 4.01
CA VAL A 14 12.17 3.23 4.09
C VAL A 14 12.97 2.23 4.94
N ALA A 15 14.29 2.15 4.75
CA ALA A 15 15.15 1.25 5.51
C ALA A 15 15.27 1.60 7.01
N SER A 16 14.97 2.85 7.39
CA SER A 16 15.03 3.32 8.78
C SER A 16 13.70 3.21 9.52
N ALA A 17 12.62 2.73 8.87
CA ALA A 17 11.30 2.63 9.48
C ALA A 17 11.14 1.33 10.30
N ASP A 18 10.45 1.41 11.44
CA ASP A 18 10.12 0.23 12.26
C ASP A 18 9.05 -0.67 11.59
N THR A 19 8.16 -0.07 10.82
CA THR A 19 7.07 -0.74 10.10
C THR A 19 6.83 -0.02 8.78
N LEU A 20 6.62 -0.80 7.73
CA LEU A 20 6.27 -0.32 6.39
C LEU A 20 4.84 -0.72 6.06
N LEU A 21 4.07 0.25 5.59
CA LEU A 21 2.80 0.02 4.93
C LEU A 21 3.02 0.24 3.42
N GLY A 22 3.15 -0.85 2.67
CA GLY A 22 3.18 -0.79 1.22
C GLY A 22 1.77 -0.66 0.66
N ILE A 23 1.60 0.18 -0.36
CA ILE A 23 0.38 0.24 -1.15
C ILE A 23 0.76 -0.23 -2.55
N THR A 24 0.06 -1.25 -3.04
CA THR A 24 0.24 -1.78 -4.39
C THR A 24 -1.08 -1.74 -5.14
N MET A 25 -1.03 -1.64 -6.47
CA MET A 25 -2.20 -1.83 -7.32
C MET A 25 -2.04 -3.17 -8.01
N GLU A 26 -2.80 -4.17 -7.58
CA GLU A 26 -2.90 -5.47 -8.27
C GLU A 26 -3.83 -5.36 -9.48
N GLU A 27 -4.90 -4.55 -9.35
CA GLU A 27 -5.88 -4.24 -10.39
C GLU A 27 -5.93 -2.74 -10.66
N SER A 28 -6.38 -2.37 -11.86
CA SER A 28 -6.45 -0.98 -12.27
C SER A 28 -7.45 -0.21 -11.41
N GLY A 29 -6.95 0.72 -10.61
CA GLY A 29 -7.78 1.58 -9.76
C GLY A 29 -8.06 1.04 -8.35
N VAL A 30 -7.64 -0.20 -8.04
CA VAL A 30 -7.81 -0.80 -6.71
C VAL A 30 -6.46 -0.91 -6.01
N SER A 31 -6.31 -0.16 -4.92
CA SER A 31 -5.11 -0.18 -4.08
C SER A 31 -5.26 -1.19 -2.94
N LYS A 32 -4.27 -2.06 -2.79
CA LYS A 32 -4.16 -3.04 -1.72
C LYS A 32 -3.03 -2.68 -0.76
N ALA A 33 -3.34 -2.73 0.53
CA ALA A 33 -2.37 -2.45 1.57
C ALA A 33 -1.64 -3.73 2.01
N ILE A 34 -0.32 -3.64 2.14
CA ILE A 34 0.54 -4.69 2.68
C ILE A 34 1.32 -4.14 3.87
N ALA A 35 1.37 -4.88 4.98
CA ALA A 35 2.11 -4.45 6.17
C ALA A 35 3.36 -5.31 6.35
N ILE A 36 4.51 -4.68 6.51
CA ILE A 36 5.79 -5.35 6.73
C ILE A 36 6.37 -4.81 8.02
N ARG A 37 6.73 -5.71 8.93
CA ARG A 37 7.49 -5.34 10.13
C ARG A 37 8.97 -5.55 9.86
N ILE A 38 9.76 -4.48 9.93
CA ILE A 38 11.21 -4.58 9.75
C ILE A 38 11.80 -4.96 11.10
N GLN A 39 12.35 -6.18 11.22
CA GLN A 39 13.11 -6.58 12.40
C GLN A 39 14.60 -6.42 12.10
N ASN A 40 15.25 -5.48 12.78
CA ASN A 40 16.67 -5.17 12.63
C ASN A 40 17.57 -6.18 13.38
N GLU A 41 17.22 -7.47 13.45
CA GLU A 41 18.03 -8.44 14.19
C GLU A 41 19.19 -9.03 13.41
N ASN A 42 19.25 -8.88 12.08
CA ASN A 42 20.44 -9.16 11.23
C ASN A 42 20.33 -8.50 9.83
N GLY A 43 19.50 -7.46 9.68
CA GLY A 43 19.18 -6.87 8.37
C GLY A 43 18.23 -7.71 7.50
N VAL A 44 17.58 -8.74 8.08
CA VAL A 44 16.63 -9.59 7.38
C VAL A 44 15.22 -9.03 7.55
N VAL A 45 14.63 -8.53 6.46
CA VAL A 45 13.24 -8.08 6.43
C VAL A 45 12.33 -9.30 6.27
N HIS A 46 11.45 -9.54 7.24
CA HIS A 46 10.41 -10.56 7.12
C HIS A 46 9.09 -9.92 6.65
N PRO A 47 8.74 -10.01 5.36
CA PRO A 47 7.43 -9.54 4.91
C PRO A 47 6.33 -10.41 5.51
N VAL A 48 5.37 -9.79 6.19
CA VAL A 48 4.14 -10.45 6.62
C VAL A 48 3.09 -10.18 5.55
N TYR A 49 3.03 -11.06 4.56
CA TYR A 49 1.90 -11.06 3.63
C TYR A 49 0.67 -11.58 4.37
N VAL A 50 -0.45 -10.85 4.29
CA VAL A 50 -1.75 -11.38 4.69
C VAL A 50 -2.14 -12.38 3.60
N LEU A 51 -1.71 -13.64 3.74
CA LEU A 51 -2.20 -14.77 2.96
C LEU A 51 -3.61 -15.11 3.46
N ASP A 52 -4.61 -15.06 2.55
CA ASP A 52 -5.86 -15.85 2.56
C ASP A 52 -7.10 -15.10 2.06
N GLN A 53 -7.00 -14.40 0.92
CA GLN A 53 -8.18 -14.28 0.06
C GLN A 53 -7.75 -14.65 -1.35
N ALA A 54 -8.21 -15.81 -1.82
CA ALA A 54 -8.20 -16.10 -3.24
C ALA A 54 -9.12 -15.06 -3.90
N PHE A 55 -8.58 -14.33 -4.87
CA PHE A 55 -9.35 -13.38 -5.66
C PHE A 55 -10.41 -14.15 -6.44
N GLU A 56 -11.68 -13.86 -6.18
CA GLU A 56 -12.76 -14.19 -7.11
C GLU A 56 -12.85 -13.02 -8.09
N GLU A 57 -12.48 -13.25 -9.35
CA GLU A 57 -12.62 -12.26 -10.42
C GLU A 57 -14.12 -12.02 -10.67
N GLU A 58 -14.67 -10.96 -10.08
CA GLU A 58 -16.01 -10.46 -10.42
C GLU A 58 -15.88 -9.43 -11.56
N GLU A 59 -16.59 -9.65 -12.66
CA GLU A 59 -16.58 -8.74 -13.83
C GLU A 59 -17.34 -7.46 -13.47
N VAL A 60 -16.62 -6.45 -12.98
CA VAL A 60 -17.17 -5.13 -12.62
C VAL A 60 -17.14 -4.17 -13.82
N ASP A 61 -18.32 -3.69 -14.23
CA ASP A 61 -18.45 -2.69 -15.29
C ASP A 61 -17.77 -1.38 -14.91
N TYR A 62 -17.01 -0.79 -15.84
CA TYR A 62 -16.37 0.51 -15.64
C TYR A 62 -17.43 1.61 -15.51
N GLU A 63 -17.44 2.33 -14.38
CA GLU A 63 -18.26 3.53 -14.25
C GLU A 63 -17.69 4.67 -15.10
N GLU A 64 -18.49 5.22 -16.03
CA GLU A 64 -18.12 6.43 -16.76
C GLU A 64 -17.93 7.59 -15.78
N GLY A 65 -16.68 8.08 -15.67
CA GLY A 65 -16.33 9.15 -14.75
C GLY A 65 -17.20 10.38 -14.94
N ARG A 66 -17.81 10.88 -13.86
CA ARG A 66 -18.51 12.17 -13.87
C ARG A 66 -17.51 13.30 -14.10
N GLN A 67 -17.64 13.98 -15.24
CA GLN A 67 -16.90 15.21 -15.50
C GLN A 67 -17.33 16.27 -14.48
N LEU A 68 -16.41 16.67 -13.60
CA LEU A 68 -16.65 17.77 -12.68
C LEU A 68 -16.75 19.06 -13.50
N GLU A 69 -17.88 19.77 -13.39
CA GLU A 69 -18.03 21.08 -13.98
C GLU A 69 -17.01 22.03 -13.36
N VAL A 70 -16.00 22.39 -14.14
CA VAL A 70 -15.03 23.42 -13.78
C VAL A 70 -15.79 24.75 -13.75
N ASN A 71 -16.19 25.20 -12.57
CA ASN A 71 -16.78 26.52 -12.39
C ASN A 71 -15.73 27.59 -12.69
N ARG A 72 -15.95 28.24 -13.83
CA ARG A 72 -15.51 29.55 -14.35
C ARG A 72 -14.32 30.26 -13.71
#